data_AF-C5IX18-F1
#
_entry.id   AF-C5IX18-F1
#
_cell.length_a   1.000
_cell.length_b   1.000
_cell.length_c   1.000
_cell.angle_alpha   90.00
_cell.angle_beta   90.00
_cell.angle_gamma   90.00
#
_symmetry.space_group_name_H-M   'P 1'
#
loop_
_entity.id
_entity.type
_entity.pdbx_description
1 polymer ?
#
loop_
_entity_poly.entity_id
_entity_poly.type
_entity_poly.pdbx_seq_one_letter_code
_entity_poly.pdbx_strand_id
1 'polypeptide(L)' 'DNIIDLVKKYILALWNEGYIMGFISKERERAILSTKPPGTFLLRFSESSKEGGVTFTWVEKDISGKTQIQSVEPYTKQQ' A
#
# COMPACT_ATOMS: atom_id res chain seq x y z
N ASP A 1 14.70 -9.47 5.98
CA ASP A 1 14.19 -9.45 7.37
C ASP A 1 13.42 -8.20 7.78
N ASN A 2 13.77 -7.00 7.30
CA ASN A 2 13.16 -5.74 7.79
C ASN A 2 11.63 -5.66 7.71
N ILE A 3 11.02 -6.23 6.66
CA ILE A 3 9.56 -6.36 6.51
C ILE A 3 8.97 -7.25 7.60
N ILE A 4 9.63 -8.39 7.89
CA ILE A 4 9.16 -9.34 8.90
C ILE A 4 9.20 -8.67 10.27
N ASP A 5 10.25 -7.92 10.58
CA ASP A 5 10.36 -7.15 11.82
C ASP A 5 9.28 -6.05 11.91
N LEU A 6 9.01 -5.33 10.82
CA LEU A 6 7.92 -4.36 10.72
C LEU A 6 6.56 -5.02 11.01
N VAL A 7 6.28 -6.15 10.35
CA VAL A 7 5.02 -6.90 10.52
C VAL A 7 4.86 -7.35 11.96
N LYS A 8 5.86 -8.06 12.51
CA LYS A 8 5.79 -8.63 13.86
C LYS A 8 5.61 -7.57 14.94
N LYS A 9 6.27 -6.41 14.81
CA LYS A 9 6.25 -5.37 15.85
C LYS A 9 5.03 -4.45 15.79
N TYR A 10 4.53 -4.14 14.60
CA TYR A 10 3.59 -3.01 14.45
C TYR A 10 2.23 -3.38 13.84
N ILE A 11 2.17 -4.38 12.95
CA ILE A 11 0.98 -4.61 12.11
C ILE A 11 0.59 -6.10 12.00
N LEU A 12 0.98 -6.91 12.99
CA LEU A 12 0.83 -8.37 12.96
C LEU A 12 -0.64 -8.80 12.84
N ALA A 13 -1.55 -8.17 13.59
CA ALA A 13 -2.97 -8.49 13.53
C ALA A 13 -3.54 -8.25 12.13
N LEU A 14 -3.28 -7.08 11.55
CA LEU A 14 -3.72 -6.71 10.20
C LEU A 14 -3.16 -7.66 9.12
N TRP A 15 -1.91 -8.10 9.28
CA TRP A 15 -1.30 -9.09 8.39
C TRP A 15 -1.99 -10.45 8.51
N ASN A 16 -2.19 -10.94 9.74
CA ASN A 16 -2.79 -12.25 9.99
C ASN A 16 -4.25 -12.33 9.55
N GLU A 17 -4.99 -11.23 9.65
CA GLU A 17 -6.39 -11.12 9.22
C GLU A 17 -6.55 -10.91 7.70
N GLY A 18 -5.42 -10.80 6.97
CA GLY A 18 -5.44 -10.66 5.51
C GLY A 18 -5.80 -9.27 5.00
N TYR A 19 -5.76 -8.24 5.86
CA TYR A 19 -6.06 -6.86 5.46
C TYR A 19 -4.92 -6.19 4.68
N ILE A 20 -3.73 -6.78 4.68
CA ILE A 20 -2.55 -6.27 3.99
C ILE A 20 -2.28 -7.12 2.75
N MET A 21 -2.39 -6.53 1.56
CA MET A 21 -2.03 -7.21 0.31
C MET A 21 -0.52 -7.52 0.26
N GLY A 22 0.29 -6.64 0.85
CA GLY A 22 1.70 -6.92 1.13
C GLY A 22 2.58 -6.81 -0.10
N PHE A 23 2.90 -7.94 -0.72
CA PHE A 23 3.83 -8.01 -1.85
C PHE A 23 3.08 -7.88 -3.17
N ILE A 24 3.13 -6.67 -3.75
CA ILE A 24 2.56 -6.37 -5.07
C ILE A 24 3.43 -5.31 -5.75
N SER A 25 3.69 -5.50 -7.05
CA SER A 25 4.43 -4.51 -7.83
C SER A 25 3.59 -3.26 -8.11
N LYS A 26 4.25 -2.11 -8.30
CA LYS A 26 3.60 -0.85 -8.68
C LYS A 26 2.75 -0.96 -9.95
N GLU A 27 3.15 -1.83 -10.86
CA GLU A 27 2.43 -2.05 -12.11
C GLU A 27 1.13 -2.83 -11.89
N ARG A 28 1.21 -3.91 -11.09
CA ARG A 28 0.06 -4.75 -10.78
C ARG A 28 -0.94 -4.03 -9.87
N GLU A 29 -0.48 -3.25 -8.90
CA GLU A 29 -1.39 -2.47 -8.05
C GLU A 29 -2.18 -1.45 -8.87
N ARG A 30 -1.53 -0.78 -9.84
CA ARG A 30 -2.18 0.21 -10.71
C ARG A 30 -3.21 -0.46 -11.60
N ALA A 31 -2.87 -1.61 -12.18
CA ALA A 31 -3.80 -2.39 -12.98
C ALA A 31 -5.06 -2.78 -12.17
N ILE A 32 -4.90 -3.23 -10.93
CA ILE A 32 -6.04 -3.60 -10.07
C ILE A 32 -6.87 -2.36 -9.71
N LEU A 33 -6.25 -1.30 -9.16
CA LEU A 33 -6.96 -0.14 -8.65
C LEU A 33 -7.63 0.70 -9.74
N SER A 34 -7.09 0.73 -10.97
CA SER A 34 -7.67 1.49 -12.08
C SER A 34 -9.10 1.07 -12.46
N THR A 35 -9.48 -0.16 -12.11
CA THR A 35 -10.82 -0.72 -12.38
C THR A 35 -11.78 -0.60 -11.20
N LYS A 36 -11.31 -0.07 -10.06
CA LYS A 36 -12.07 0.00 -8.80
C LYS A 36 -12.77 1.35 -8.61
N PRO A 37 -13.86 1.40 -7.83
CA PRO A 37 -14.51 2.66 -7.48
C PRO A 37 -13.56 3.61 -6.72
N PRO A 38 -13.68 4.94 -6.90
CA PRO A 38 -12.93 5.92 -6.12
C PRO A 38 -13.07 5.68 -4.61
N GLY A 39 -11.99 5.87 -3.86
CA GLY A 39 -11.90 5.57 -2.44
C GLY A 39 -11.47 4.13 -2.12
N THR A 40 -11.39 3.25 -3.13
CA THR A 40 -10.77 1.93 -2.95
C THR A 40 -9.27 2.10 -2.74
N PHE A 41 -8.72 1.41 -1.75
CA PHE A 41 -7.29 1.42 -1.45
C PHE A 41 -6.78 0.01 -1.14
N LEU A 42 -5.45 -0.14 -1.16
CA LEU A 42 -4.76 -1.34 -0.67
C LEU A 42 -3.54 -0.95 0.15
N LEU A 43 -3.20 -1.81 1.10
CA LEU A 43 -1.97 -1.73 1.90
C LEU A 43 -0.91 -2.64 1.28
N ARG A 44 0.29 -2.11 1.08
CA ARG A 44 1.43 -2.87 0.56
C ARG A 44 2.73 -2.48 1.24
N PHE A 45 3.72 -3.34 1.04
CA PHE A 45 5.08 -3.03 1.44
C PHE A 45 5.78 -2.15 0.40
N SER A 46 6.66 -1.26 0.89
CA SER A 46 7.49 -0.43 0.01
C SER A 46 8.65 -1.23 -0.56
N GLU A 47 8.76 -1.25 -1.89
CA GLU A 47 9.90 -1.85 -2.61
C GLU A 47 11.18 -1.02 -2.46
N SER A 48 11.06 0.29 -2.24
CA SER A 48 12.20 1.22 -2.21
C SER A 48 12.69 1.56 -0.80
N SER A 49 11.98 1.16 0.25
CA SER A 49 12.41 1.39 1.64
C SER A 49 13.35 0.28 2.11
N LYS A 50 14.64 0.62 2.27
CA LYS A 50 15.64 -0.33 2.77
C LYS A 50 15.33 -0.82 4.19
N GLU A 51 14.77 0.04 5.05
CA GLU A 51 14.40 -0.29 6.43
C GLU A 51 13.07 -1.04 6.57
N GLY A 52 12.40 -1.31 5.44
CA GLY A 52 11.02 -1.77 5.41
C GLY A 52 10.07 -0.61 5.66
N GLY A 53 8.92 -0.64 5.00
CA GLY A 53 7.87 0.33 5.22
C GLY A 53 6.56 -0.16 4.64
N VAL A 54 5.46 0.33 5.21
CA VAL A 54 4.11 0.09 4.72
C VAL A 54 3.59 1.39 4.08
N THR A 55 2.95 1.28 2.93
CA THR A 55 2.24 2.39 2.29
C THR A 55 0.86 1.93 1.89
N PHE A 56 -0.02 2.89 1.63
CA PHE A 56 -1.28 2.61 0.97
C PHE A 56 -1.37 3.38 -0.33
N THR A 57 -2.05 2.75 -1.27
CA THR A 57 -2.30 3.27 -2.61
C THR A 57 -3.81 3.29 -2.81
N TRP A 58 -4.35 4.41 -3.28
CA TRP A 58 -5.79 4.57 -3.50
C TRP A 58 -6.08 5.09 -4.89
N VAL A 59 -7.31 4.81 -5.35
CA VAL A 59 -7.86 5.37 -6.56
C VAL A 59 -8.80 6.53 -6.24
N GLU A 60 -8.67 7.61 -6.99
CA GLU A 60 -9.55 8.78 -6.95
C GLU A 60 -9.90 9.23 -8.37
N LYS A 61 -10.90 10.11 -8.49
CA LYS A 61 -11.22 10.80 -9.75
C LYS A 61 -10.95 12.28 -9.58
N ASP A 62 -10.26 12.87 -10.54
CA ASP A 62 -10.10 14.32 -10.59
C ASP A 62 -11.38 15.03 -11.04
N ILE A 63 -11.34 16.37 -11.06
CA ILE A 63 -12.46 17.22 -11.48
C ILE A 63 -12.94 16.96 -12.91
N SER A 64 -12.09 16.34 -13.75
CA SER A 64 -12.42 15.98 -15.14
C SER A 64 -12.95 14.55 -15.25
N GLY A 65 -13.06 13.83 -14.14
CA GLY A 65 -13.49 12.43 -14.08
C GLY A 65 -12.39 11.43 -14.44
N LYS A 66 -11.14 11.86 -14.63
CA LYS A 66 -10.03 10.97 -14.95
C LYS A 66 -9.53 10.27 -13.68
N THR A 67 -9.27 8.97 -13.81
CA THR A 67 -8.75 8.13 -12.74
C THR A 67 -7.31 8.51 -12.40
N GLN A 68 -7.05 8.76 -11.11
CA GLN A 68 -5.73 8.99 -10.56
C GLN A 68 -5.43 7.92 -9.52
N ILE A 69 -4.18 7.47 -9.47
CA ILE A 69 -3.71 6.48 -8.49
C ILE A 69 -2.56 7.10 -7.72
N GLN A 70 -2.80 7.31 -6.43
CA GLN A 70 -1.90 8.01 -5.52
C GLN A 70 -1.34 7.04 -4.49
N SER A 71 -0.22 7.40 -3.88
CA SER A 71 0.34 6.70 -2.72
C SER A 71 0.97 7.71 -1.80
N VAL A 72 0.90 7.46 -0.51
CA VAL A 72 1.66 8.25 0.47
C VAL A 72 3.11 7.76 0.54
N GLU A 73 3.99 8.60 1.06
CA GLU A 73 5.32 8.16 1.46
C GLU A 73 5.21 6.96 2.42
N PRO A 74 6.04 5.93 2.29
CA PRO A 74 5.96 4.77 3.16
C PRO A 74 6.23 5.12 4.61
N TYR A 75 5.36 4.66 5.50
CA TYR A 75 5.59 4.71 6.94
C TYR A 75 6.66 3.69 7.31
N THR A 76 7.71 4.17 7.95
CA THR A 76 8.81 3.36 8.49
C THR A 76 8.67 3.22 10.00
N LYS A 77 9.57 2.47 10.63
CA LYS A 77 9.55 2.24 12.09
C LYS A 77 9.83 3.50 12.93
N GLN A 78 10.31 4.58 12.30
CA GLN A 78 10.81 5.78 12.96
C GLN A 78 9.82 6.96 12.92
N GLN A 79 8.71 6.83 12.17
CA GLN A 79 7.66 7.84 12.07
C GLN A 79 6.50 7.57 13.02
#